data_AF-A0A8S9WKK4-F1
#
_entry.id   AF-A0A8S9WKK4-F1
#
_cell.length_a   1.000
_cell.length_b   1.000
_cell.length_c   1.000
_cell.angle_alpha   90.00
_cell.angle_beta   90.00
_cell.angle_gamma   90.00
#
_symmetry.space_group_name_H-M   'P 1'
#
loop_
_entity.id
_entity.type
_entity.pdbx_description
1 polymer ?
#
loop_
_entity_poly.entity_id
_entity_poly.type
_entity_poly.pdbx_seq_one_letter_code
_entity_poly.pdbx_strand_id
1 'polypeptide(L)' 'MTQNKITESAIEDLAIELLEKHGYQYVYAPDIAPDSDTPERTSFDEVLLLEHLRKAVG' A
#
# COMPACT_ATOMS: atom_id res chain seq x y z
N MET A 1 33.02 -5.64 11.67
CA MET A 1 32.03 -4.71 11.10
C MET A 1 30.86 -5.55 10.62
N THR A 2 29.69 -5.41 11.23
CA THR A 2 28.48 -6.10 10.79
C THR A 2 27.99 -5.44 9.50
N GLN A 3 27.90 -6.22 8.43
CA GLN A 3 27.30 -5.79 7.17
C GLN A 3 25.80 -5.55 7.42
N ASN A 4 25.33 -4.30 7.41
CA ASN A 4 23.90 -4.05 7.36
C ASN A 4 23.40 -4.46 5.98
N LYS A 5 22.64 -5.55 5.93
CA LYS A 5 21.98 -6.00 4.71
C LYS A 5 20.76 -5.12 4.45
N ILE A 6 20.61 -4.67 3.21
CA ILE A 6 19.36 -4.08 2.74
C ILE A 6 18.35 -5.23 2.65
N THR A 7 17.20 -5.08 3.32
CA THR A 7 16.08 -6.03 3.29
C THR A 7 14.90 -5.43 2.55
N GLU A 8 13.99 -6.28 2.08
CA GLU A 8 12.73 -5.85 1.47
C GLU A 8 11.93 -4.94 2.42
N SER A 9 11.74 -5.37 3.67
CA SER A 9 11.03 -4.57 4.68
C SER A 9 11.68 -3.21 4.93
N ALA A 10 13.02 -3.12 4.95
CA ALA A 10 13.69 -1.83 5.15
C ALA A 10 13.48 -0.87 3.96
N ILE A 11 13.34 -1.40 2.73
CA ILE A 11 13.01 -0.61 1.55
C ILE A 11 11.53 -0.24 1.52
N GLU A 12 10.65 -1.16 1.92
CA GLU A 12 9.21 -0.93 2.06
C GLU A 12 8.91 0.19 3.06
N ASP A 13 9.46 0.09 4.28
CA ASP A 13 9.31 1.11 5.33
C ASP A 13 9.77 2.48 4.84
N LEU A 14 10.94 2.55 4.19
CA LEU A 14 11.47 3.79 3.63
C LEU A 14 10.55 4.36 2.53
N ALA A 15 10.02 3.52 1.65
CA ALA A 15 9.13 3.95 0.58
C ALA A 15 7.82 4.52 1.13
N ILE A 16 7.23 3.86 2.14
CA ILE A 16 6.04 4.33 2.83
C ILE A 16 6.31 5.71 3.44
N GLU A 17 7.38 5.86 4.24
CA GLU A 17 7.72 7.14 4.86
C GLU A 17 7.92 8.28 3.84
N LEU A 18 8.54 7.99 2.69
CA LEU A 18 8.76 8.99 1.64
C LEU A 18 7.46 9.41 0.97
N LEU A 19 6.55 8.48 0.72
CA LEU A 19 5.25 8.75 0.11
C LEU A 19 4.33 9.51 1.08
N GLU A 20 4.31 9.13 2.35
CA GLU A 20 3.56 9.87 3.38
C GLU A 20 4.04 11.33 3.49
N LYS A 21 5.35 11.57 3.41
CA LYS A 21 5.91 12.95 3.35
C LYS A 21 5.44 13.74 2.13
N HIS A 22 5.05 13.08 1.05
CA HIS A 22 4.47 13.72 -0.14
C HIS A 22 2.94 13.82 -0.08
N GLY A 23 2.32 13.45 1.05
CA GLY A 23 0.88 13.55 1.26
C GLY A 23 0.08 12.33 0.80
N TYR A 24 0.74 11.23 0.44
CA TYR A 24 0.05 9.97 0.19
C TYR A 24 -0.38 9.33 1.51
N GLN A 25 -1.49 8.58 1.46
CA GLN A 25 -1.97 7.81 2.61
C GLN A 25 -1.53 6.36 2.45
N TYR A 26 -0.89 5.82 3.47
CA TYR A 26 -0.60 4.40 3.54
C TYR A 26 -1.85 3.60 3.95
N VAL A 27 -2.06 2.46 3.30
CA VAL A 27 -3.10 1.49 3.63
C VAL A 27 -2.46 0.11 3.68
N TYR A 28 -2.71 -0.63 4.75
CA TYR A 28 -2.19 -1.98 4.90
C TYR A 28 -2.93 -2.93 3.94
N ALA A 29 -2.21 -3.47 2.95
CA ALA A 29 -2.84 -4.23 1.87
C ALA A 29 -3.67 -5.45 2.33
N PRO A 30 -3.28 -6.21 3.37
CA PRO A 30 -4.10 -7.30 3.88
C PRO A 30 -5.47 -6.88 4.44
N ASP A 31 -5.61 -5.66 4.98
CA ASP A 31 -6.89 -5.18 5.53
C ASP A 31 -7.94 -4.90 4.45
N ILE A 32 -7.49 -4.71 3.20
CA ILE A 32 -8.34 -4.37 2.05
C ILE A 32 -8.31 -5.43 0.95
N ALA A 33 -7.68 -6.58 1.21
CA ALA A 33 -7.54 -7.68 0.28
C ALA A 33 -8.91 -8.30 -0.07
N PRO A 34 -9.06 -9.02 -1.20
CA PRO A 34 -10.33 -9.63 -1.59
C PRO A 34 -10.91 -10.61 -0.57
N ASP A 35 -10.05 -11.21 0.26
CA ASP A 35 -10.37 -12.18 1.31
C ASP A 35 -10.33 -11.58 2.73
N SER A 36 -10.24 -10.26 2.85
CA SER A 36 -10.27 -9.54 4.13
C SER A 36 -11.69 -9.35 4.67
N ASP A 37 -11.81 -8.88 5.91
CA ASP A 37 -13.09 -8.50 6.51
C ASP A 37 -13.68 -7.21 5.86
N THR A 38 -12.84 -6.38 5.25
CA THR A 38 -13.20 -5.11 4.62
C THR A 38 -12.60 -4.98 3.22
N PRO A 39 -13.02 -5.83 2.26
CA PRO A 39 -12.39 -5.88 0.94
C PRO A 39 -12.66 -4.60 0.14
N GLU A 40 -11.59 -3.94 -0.31
CA GLU A 40 -11.67 -2.85 -1.30
C GLU A 40 -11.23 -3.29 -2.71
N ARG A 41 -10.61 -4.47 -2.81
CA ARG A 41 -10.21 -5.11 -4.06
C ARG A 41 -11.10 -6.30 -4.35
N THR A 42 -11.36 -6.55 -5.63
CA THR A 42 -12.08 -7.74 -6.09
C THR A 42 -11.14 -8.91 -6.43
N SER A 43 -9.86 -8.63 -6.70
CA SER A 43 -8.85 -9.65 -6.96
C SER A 43 -7.44 -9.16 -6.58
N PHE A 44 -6.50 -10.10 -6.41
CA PHE A 44 -5.11 -9.77 -6.04
C PHE A 44 -4.32 -9.09 -7.16
N ASP A 45 -4.75 -9.25 -8.41
CA ASP A 45 -4.16 -8.61 -9.59
C ASP A 45 -4.68 -7.18 -9.83
N GLU A 46 -5.68 -6.72 -9.08
CA GLU A 46 -6.10 -5.31 -9.13
C GLU A 46 -5.03 -4.39 -8.52
N VAL A 47 -4.59 -3.44 -9.36
CA VAL A 47 -3.59 -2.42 -9.01
C VAL A 47 -4.24 -1.11 -8.55
N LEU A 48 -5.49 -0.85 -8.96
CA LEU A 48 -6.20 0.39 -8.65
C LEU A 48 -7.37 0.13 -7.71
N LEU A 49 -7.51 0.98 -6.68
CA LEU A 49 -8.73 1.05 -5.87
C LEU A 49 -9.76 1.89 -6.63
N LEU A 50 -10.55 1.23 -7.48
CA LEU A 50 -11.47 1.91 -8.42
C LEU A 50 -12.50 2.79 -7.70
N GLU A 51 -13.01 2.35 -6.54
CA GLU A 51 -13.97 3.15 -5.76
C GLU A 51 -13.35 4.44 -5.22
N HIS A 52 -12.09 4.41 -4.78
CA HIS A 52 -11.37 5.62 -4.37
C HIS A 52 -11.15 6.55 -5.55
N LEU A 53 -10.73 6.00 -6.70
CA LEU A 53 -10.53 6.79 -7.91
C LEU A 53 -11.82 7.46 -8.36
N ARG A 54 -12.93 6.73 -8.42
CA ARG A 54 -14.25 7.26 -8.80
C ARG A 54 -14.70 8.38 -7.85
N LYS A 55 -14.50 8.24 -6.55
CA LYS A 55 -14.80 9.29 -5.55
C LYS A 55 -13.93 10.54 -5.73
N ALA A 56 -12.69 10.40 -6.16
CA ALA A 56 -11.76 11.51 -6.31
C ALA A 56 -12.00 12.34 -7.60
N VAL A 57 -12.50 11.70 -8.66
CA VAL A 57 -12.72 12.34 -9.97
C VAL A 57 -14.19 12.69 -10.26
N GLY A 58 -15.11 12.28 -9.38
CA GLY A 58 -16.56 12.46 -9.51
C GLY A 58 -17.09 13.72 -8.83
#